data_AF-A0A1Y1YY13-F1
#
_entry.id   AF-A0A1Y1YY13-F1
#
_cell.length_a   1.000
_cell.length_b   1.000
_cell.length_c   1.000
_cell.angle_alpha   90.00
_cell.angle_beta   90.00
_cell.angle_gamma   90.00
#
_symmetry.space_group_name_H-M   'P 1'
#
loop_
_entity.id
_entity.type
_entity.pdbx_description
1 polymer ?
#
loop_
_entity_poly.entity_id
_entity_poly.type
_entity_poly.pdbx_seq_one_letter_code
_entity_poly.pdbx_strand_id
1 'polypeptide(L)'
;LVPIRLEVDGEGQKLRDTFTWNVNDTTISYEHFAEVLCEDFHLSPSTFVPSIVSSIKEQVEDFLIHNRKPTAESDEPFEGIDSELRIQIKIDITVGNVSLLDQFEWDINCPNNDPEQFAEVLANELGLGGEFKTAIAHSIREQIYIYMKSLLLLGYSFDGSPIYDGELASSFLPNVIEAIRDEESVDQYTPMLVELTDAEVEKLERDRERETR
;
A
#
# COMPACT_ATOMS: atom_id res chain seq x y z
N LEU A 1 -11.12 -0.37 -0.90
CA LEU A 1 -10.42 0.37 0.16
C LEU A 1 -9.31 1.18 -0.47
N VAL A 2 -9.22 2.47 -0.16
CA VAL A 2 -8.18 3.38 -0.68
C VAL A 2 -7.05 3.42 0.34
N PRO A 3 -5.79 3.08 -0.03
CA PRO A 3 -4.65 3.26 0.86
C PRO A 3 -4.32 4.76 0.94
N ILE A 4 -4.64 5.37 2.08
CA ILE A 4 -4.36 6.79 2.34
C ILE A 4 -3.02 6.90 3.08
N ARG A 5 -2.16 7.81 2.62
CA ARG A 5 -0.93 8.21 3.32
C ARG A 5 -1.00 9.70 3.63
N LEU A 6 -0.92 10.05 4.91
CA LEU A 6 -0.87 11.44 5.36
C LEU A 6 0.57 11.83 5.66
N GLU A 7 0.98 12.96 5.10
CA GLU A 7 2.21 13.67 5.44
C GLU A 7 1.89 15.16 5.52
N VAL A 8 1.50 15.62 6.72
CA VAL A 8 1.00 16.97 6.95
C VAL A 8 1.91 17.69 7.95
N ASP A 9 2.40 18.86 7.56
CA ASP A 9 3.22 19.72 8.40
C ASP A 9 2.39 20.94 8.87
N GLY A 10 2.49 21.32 10.14
CA GLY A 10 1.78 22.47 10.71
C GLY A 10 2.34 22.91 12.06
N GLU A 11 2.54 24.22 12.27
CA GLU A 11 3.02 24.80 13.55
C GLU A 11 4.29 24.17 14.13
N GLY A 12 5.18 23.64 13.28
CA GLY A 12 6.40 22.95 13.72
C GLY A 12 6.19 21.51 14.18
N GLN A 13 4.96 21.00 14.09
CA GLN A 13 4.61 19.59 14.24
C GLN A 13 4.43 18.94 12.86
N LYS A 14 4.64 17.63 12.81
CA LYS A 14 4.43 16.80 11.62
C LYS A 14 3.52 15.65 11.97
N LEU A 15 2.49 15.42 11.17
CA LEU A 15 1.61 14.27 11.25
C LEU A 15 1.95 13.33 10.09
N ARG A 16 2.30 12.09 10.43
CA ARG A 16 2.53 11.00 9.47
C ARG A 16 1.67 9.83 9.89
N ASP A 17 0.77 9.41 9.00
CA ASP A 17 -0.14 8.30 9.28
C ASP A 17 -0.53 7.58 7.99
N THR A 18 -0.94 6.32 8.12
CA THR A 18 -1.37 5.47 7.01
C THR A 18 -2.58 4.64 7.42
N PHE A 19 -3.63 4.67 6.61
CA PHE A 19 -4.85 3.91 6.86
C PHE A 19 -5.59 3.61 5.56
N THR A 20 -6.57 2.73 5.63
CA THR A 20 -7.45 2.43 4.49
C THR A 20 -8.79 3.12 4.60
N TRP A 21 -9.21 3.84 3.57
CA TRP A 21 -10.53 4.48 3.52
C TRP A 21 -11.55 3.67 2.71
N ASN A 22 -12.76 3.50 3.23
CA ASN A 22 -13.86 2.89 2.50
C ASN A 22 -14.67 3.98 1.77
N VAL A 23 -14.49 4.10 0.46
CA VAL A 23 -15.23 5.08 -0.37
C VAL A 23 -16.74 4.85 -0.44
N ASN A 24 -17.20 3.65 -0.09
CA ASN A 24 -18.63 3.34 -0.03
C ASN A 24 -19.25 3.68 1.33
N ASP A 25 -18.42 4.00 2.34
CA ASP A 25 -18.89 4.42 3.64
C ASP A 25 -19.22 5.91 3.63
N THR A 26 -20.48 6.25 3.93
CA THR A 26 -20.97 7.62 4.02
C THR A 26 -21.32 8.03 5.45
N THR A 27 -21.01 7.20 6.45
CA THR A 27 -21.38 7.45 7.85
C THR A 27 -20.44 8.42 8.55
N ILE A 28 -19.15 8.43 8.20
CA ILE A 28 -18.14 9.32 8.78
C ILE A 28 -17.66 10.30 7.69
N SER A 29 -17.74 11.60 7.95
CA SER A 29 -17.16 12.60 7.06
C SER A 29 -15.65 12.69 7.24
N TYR A 30 -14.95 13.14 6.20
CA TYR A 30 -13.51 13.39 6.28
C TYR A 30 -13.17 14.40 7.38
N GLU A 31 -14.01 15.43 7.55
CA GLU A 31 -13.85 16.45 8.57
C GLU A 31 -13.95 15.85 9.97
N HIS A 32 -14.94 15.00 10.23
CA HIS A 32 -15.10 14.35 11.53
C HIS A 32 -13.94 13.40 11.85
N PHE A 33 -13.50 12.61 10.86
CA PHE A 33 -12.33 11.76 11.00
C PHE A 33 -11.07 12.57 11.34
N ALA A 34 -10.84 13.68 10.62
CA ALA A 34 -9.68 14.54 10.85
C ALA A 34 -9.71 15.23 12.22
N GLU A 35 -10.89 15.62 12.71
CA GLU A 35 -11.06 16.17 14.06
C GLU A 35 -10.68 15.16 15.14
N VAL A 36 -11.17 13.92 15.04
CA VAL A 36 -10.83 12.82 15.96
C VAL A 36 -9.34 12.52 15.92
N LEU A 37 -8.74 12.45 14.71
CA LEU A 37 -7.31 12.22 14.56
C LEU A 37 -6.48 13.34 15.21
N CYS A 38 -6.89 14.60 15.08
CA CYS A 38 -6.22 15.71 15.77
C CYS A 38 -6.36 15.60 17.30
N GLU A 39 -7.51 15.15 17.81
CA GLU A 39 -7.72 14.94 19.24
C GLU A 39 -6.79 13.84 19.79
N ASP A 40 -6.70 12.70 19.11
CA ASP A 40 -5.88 11.55 19.47
C ASP A 40 -4.38 11.89 19.52
N PHE A 41 -3.90 12.67 18.55
CA PHE A 41 -2.50 13.11 18.46
C PHE A 41 -2.21 14.44 19.16
N HIS A 42 -3.21 15.04 19.83
CA HIS A 42 -3.09 16.33 20.51
C HIS A 42 -2.59 17.47 19.59
N LEU A 43 -3.09 17.51 18.37
CA LEU A 43 -2.78 18.52 17.35
C LEU A 43 -3.83 19.63 17.30
N SER A 44 -3.44 20.82 16.85
CA SER A 44 -4.35 21.96 16.68
C SER A 44 -5.33 21.72 15.51
N PRO A 45 -6.65 21.54 15.76
CA PRO A 45 -7.58 21.21 14.68
C PRO A 45 -7.70 22.31 13.63
N SER A 46 -7.58 23.58 14.03
CA SER A 46 -7.61 24.71 13.09
C SER A 46 -6.48 24.70 12.08
N THR A 47 -5.39 24.00 12.40
CA THR A 47 -4.17 23.97 11.60
C THR A 47 -4.10 22.70 10.77
N PHE A 48 -4.47 21.55 11.34
CA PHE A 48 -4.29 20.25 10.70
C PHE A 48 -5.52 19.75 9.93
N VAL A 49 -6.74 19.99 10.43
CA VAL A 49 -7.96 19.44 9.81
C VAL A 49 -8.10 19.82 8.33
N PRO A 50 -7.92 21.09 7.90
CA PRO A 50 -8.06 21.44 6.49
C PRO A 50 -7.08 20.69 5.59
N SER A 51 -5.83 20.53 6.04
CA SER A 51 -4.77 19.85 5.29
C SER A 51 -5.00 18.34 5.22
N ILE A 52 -5.41 17.71 6.34
CA ILE A 52 -5.76 16.28 6.38
C ILE A 52 -6.93 16.00 5.42
N VAL A 53 -8.00 16.78 5.52
CA VAL A 53 -9.19 16.63 4.69
C VAL A 53 -8.86 16.82 3.21
N SER A 54 -8.04 17.81 2.87
CA SER A 54 -7.59 18.04 1.49
C SER A 54 -6.81 16.84 0.96
N SER A 55 -5.87 16.31 1.75
CA SER A 55 -5.04 15.16 1.37
C SER A 55 -5.87 13.89 1.16
N ILE A 56 -6.85 13.62 2.04
CA ILE A 56 -7.75 12.48 1.88
C ILE A 56 -8.58 12.63 0.60
N LYS A 57 -9.18 13.81 0.38
CA LYS A 57 -10.03 14.07 -0.80
C LYS A 57 -9.25 13.88 -2.10
N GLU A 58 -8.04 14.40 -2.20
CA GLU A 58 -7.17 14.27 -3.37
C GLU A 58 -6.85 12.81 -3.68
N GLN A 59 -6.41 12.05 -2.67
CA GLN A 59 -6.08 10.63 -2.83
C GLN A 59 -7.30 9.78 -3.19
N VAL A 60 -8.46 10.06 -2.58
CA VAL A 60 -9.71 9.37 -2.93
C VAL A 60 -10.15 9.68 -4.36
N GLU A 61 -10.11 10.95 -4.78
CA GLU A 61 -10.48 11.34 -6.14
C GLU A 61 -9.55 10.71 -7.17
N ASP A 62 -8.24 10.77 -6.95
CA ASP A 62 -7.23 10.12 -7.78
C ASP A 62 -7.49 8.61 -7.89
N PHE A 63 -7.77 7.95 -6.77
CA PHE A 63 -8.10 6.52 -6.74
C PHE A 63 -9.36 6.22 -7.54
N LEU A 64 -10.42 7.01 -7.41
CA LEU A 64 -11.68 6.75 -8.12
C LEU A 64 -11.54 6.90 -9.65
N ILE A 65 -10.64 7.78 -10.11
CA ILE A 65 -10.30 7.92 -11.53
C ILE A 65 -9.52 6.69 -12.01
N HIS A 66 -8.58 6.18 -11.21
CA HIS A 66 -7.61 5.16 -11.60
C HIS A 66 -7.82 3.78 -10.97
N ASN A 67 -9.02 3.46 -10.50
CA ASN A 67 -9.36 2.13 -9.95
C ASN A 67 -10.51 1.44 -10.70
N ARG A 68 -11.10 2.09 -11.70
CA ARG A 68 -12.05 1.43 -12.59
C ARG A 68 -11.26 0.69 -13.65
N LYS A 69 -11.13 -0.64 -13.51
CA LYS A 69 -10.78 -1.48 -14.65
C LYS A 69 -11.76 -1.10 -15.78
N PRO A 70 -11.30 -0.76 -16.99
CA PRO A 70 -12.19 -0.58 -18.12
C PRO A 70 -12.87 -1.93 -18.36
N THR A 71 -14.03 -2.13 -17.73
CA THR A 71 -14.89 -3.25 -18.06
C THR A 71 -15.22 -3.08 -19.53
N ALA A 72 -14.81 -4.05 -20.35
CA ALA A 72 -15.38 -4.22 -21.66
C ALA A 72 -16.90 -4.06 -21.52
N GLU A 73 -17.51 -3.25 -22.40
CA GLU A 73 -18.93 -2.86 -22.36
C GLU A 73 -19.91 -4.04 -22.59
N SER A 74 -19.51 -5.27 -22.25
CA SER A 74 -20.27 -6.50 -22.40
C SER A 74 -20.63 -7.04 -21.01
N ASP A 75 -21.93 -7.18 -20.75
CA ASP A 75 -22.52 -7.92 -19.61
C ASP A 75 -22.21 -9.43 -19.62
N GLU A 76 -21.23 -9.88 -20.42
CA GLU A 76 -20.76 -11.25 -20.42
C GLU A 76 -19.60 -11.38 -19.43
N PRO A 77 -19.57 -12.41 -18.58
CA PRO A 77 -18.39 -12.69 -17.76
C PRO A 77 -17.20 -12.84 -18.69
N PHE A 78 -16.27 -11.89 -18.62
CA PHE A 78 -15.05 -11.93 -19.41
C PHE A 78 -14.28 -13.19 -18.97
N GLU A 79 -14.40 -14.26 -19.75
CA GLU A 79 -13.42 -15.37 -19.77
C GLU A 79 -12.13 -14.86 -20.42
N GLY A 80 -11.62 -13.76 -19.87
CA GLY A 80 -10.30 -13.25 -20.22
C GLY A 80 -9.29 -14.33 -19.95
N ILE A 81 -8.31 -14.44 -20.84
CA ILE A 81 -7.09 -15.17 -20.53
C ILE A 81 -6.60 -14.59 -19.20
N ASP A 82 -6.58 -15.43 -18.17
CA ASP A 82 -6.13 -15.10 -16.81
C ASP A 82 -4.62 -14.79 -16.90
N SER A 83 -4.30 -13.57 -17.36
CA SER A 83 -2.94 -13.13 -17.50
C SER A 83 -2.48 -12.69 -16.12
N GLU A 84 -1.67 -13.55 -15.53
CA GLU A 84 -0.98 -13.30 -14.28
C GLU A 84 -0.19 -11.98 -14.38
N LEU A 85 -0.49 -11.04 -13.49
CA LEU A 85 0.22 -9.77 -13.38
C LEU A 85 0.90 -9.73 -12.00
N ARG A 86 1.91 -10.59 -11.83
CA ARG A 86 2.68 -10.67 -10.60
C ARG A 86 3.64 -9.49 -10.46
N ILE A 87 3.61 -8.86 -9.29
CA ILE A 87 4.56 -7.82 -8.88
C ILE A 87 5.31 -8.27 -7.63
N GLN A 88 6.44 -7.64 -7.39
CA GLN A 88 7.18 -7.79 -6.15
C GLN A 88 6.69 -6.75 -5.14
N ILE A 89 6.09 -7.19 -4.05
CA ILE A 89 5.77 -6.36 -2.89
C ILE A 89 6.98 -6.33 -1.97
N LYS A 90 7.38 -5.14 -1.52
CA LYS A 90 8.39 -4.98 -0.47
C LYS A 90 7.77 -4.26 0.72
N ILE A 91 7.99 -4.78 1.92
CA ILE A 91 7.57 -4.12 3.16
C ILE A 91 8.79 -3.80 4.02
N ASP A 92 8.82 -2.56 4.50
CA ASP A 92 9.74 -2.05 5.52
C ASP A 92 8.88 -1.29 6.53
N ILE A 93 8.50 -1.99 7.59
CA ILE A 93 7.50 -1.51 8.56
C ILE A 93 8.15 -1.52 9.93
N THR A 94 8.32 -0.33 10.51
CA THR A 94 8.82 -0.16 11.88
C THR A 94 7.67 0.24 12.81
N VAL A 95 7.45 -0.53 13.87
CA VAL A 95 6.50 -0.22 14.95
C VAL A 95 7.24 -0.35 16.28
N GLY A 96 7.28 0.75 17.04
CA GLY A 96 8.07 0.81 18.26
C GLY A 96 9.55 0.54 17.98
N ASN A 97 10.11 -0.49 18.60
CA ASN A 97 11.50 -0.91 18.45
C ASN A 97 11.68 -2.15 17.55
N VAL A 98 10.65 -2.56 16.80
CA VAL A 98 10.72 -3.71 15.91
C VAL A 98 10.50 -3.25 14.47
N SER A 99 11.41 -3.65 13.57
CA SER A 99 11.24 -3.48 12.13
C SER A 99 11.02 -4.84 11.46
N LEU A 100 10.00 -4.92 10.62
CA LEU A 100 9.71 -6.03 9.73
C LEU A 100 10.18 -5.67 8.32
N LEU A 101 11.14 -6.43 7.81
CA LEU A 101 11.61 -6.38 6.43
C LEU A 101 11.17 -7.66 5.72
N ASP A 102 10.43 -7.55 4.64
CA ASP A 102 10.02 -8.72 3.85
C ASP A 102 9.78 -8.34 2.39
N GLN A 103 9.79 -9.35 1.53
CA GLN A 103 9.47 -9.22 0.13
C GLN A 103 8.79 -10.50 -0.38
N PHE A 104 7.67 -10.33 -1.06
CA PHE A 104 6.89 -11.44 -1.60
C PHE A 104 6.25 -11.08 -2.94
N GLU A 105 5.81 -12.10 -3.67
CA GLU A 105 5.17 -11.94 -4.96
C GLU A 105 3.65 -11.80 -4.79
N TRP A 106 3.05 -10.87 -5.53
CA TRP A 106 1.62 -10.63 -5.46
C TRP A 106 1.04 -10.48 -6.85
N ASP A 107 0.03 -11.29 -7.18
CA ASP A 107 -0.73 -11.11 -8.41
C ASP A 107 -1.84 -10.07 -8.21
N ILE A 108 -1.78 -8.96 -8.95
CA ILE A 108 -2.74 -7.87 -8.86
C ILE A 108 -4.06 -8.18 -9.58
N ASN A 109 -4.09 -9.20 -10.45
CA ASN A 109 -5.28 -9.60 -11.20
C ASN A 109 -6.07 -10.73 -10.53
N CYS A 110 -5.49 -11.46 -9.59
CA CYS A 110 -6.19 -12.51 -8.86
C CYS A 110 -7.27 -11.93 -7.93
N PRO A 111 -8.57 -12.17 -8.19
CA PRO A 111 -9.67 -11.60 -7.39
C PRO A 111 -9.81 -12.24 -6.00
N ASN A 112 -9.17 -13.38 -5.78
CA ASN A 112 -9.18 -14.09 -4.49
C ASN A 112 -8.08 -13.59 -3.54
N ASN A 113 -7.18 -12.73 -4.01
CA ASN A 113 -6.12 -12.16 -3.18
C ASN A 113 -6.70 -11.04 -2.29
N ASP A 114 -6.56 -11.21 -0.97
CA ASP A 114 -7.03 -10.27 0.04
C ASP A 114 -5.85 -9.79 0.92
N PRO A 115 -5.44 -8.51 0.83
CA PRO A 115 -4.33 -7.96 1.61
C PRO A 115 -4.52 -8.05 3.13
N GLU A 116 -5.73 -7.84 3.64
CA GLU A 116 -6.03 -7.90 5.07
C GLU A 116 -5.94 -9.35 5.59
N GLN A 117 -6.46 -10.31 4.83
CA GLN A 117 -6.35 -11.73 5.18
C GLN A 117 -4.89 -12.19 5.20
N PHE A 118 -4.10 -11.80 4.20
CA PHE A 118 -2.67 -12.11 4.16
C PHE A 118 -1.93 -11.48 5.35
N ALA A 119 -2.16 -10.20 5.62
CA ALA A 119 -1.53 -9.48 6.71
C ALA A 119 -1.86 -10.08 8.08
N GLU A 120 -3.12 -10.52 8.28
CA GLU A 120 -3.55 -11.22 9.49
C GLU A 120 -2.74 -12.50 9.72
N VAL A 121 -2.59 -13.34 8.68
CA VAL A 121 -1.83 -14.59 8.77
C VAL A 121 -0.36 -14.31 9.03
N LEU A 122 0.29 -13.45 8.23
CA LEU A 122 1.71 -13.13 8.36
C LEU A 122 2.05 -12.58 9.75
N ALA A 123 1.27 -11.62 10.24
CA ALA A 123 1.48 -11.05 11.57
C ALA A 123 1.28 -12.10 12.68
N ASN A 124 0.28 -12.97 12.57
CA ASN A 124 0.04 -14.01 13.56
C ASN A 124 1.16 -15.07 13.57
N GLU A 125 1.67 -15.47 12.40
CA GLU A 125 2.76 -16.44 12.27
C GLU A 125 4.09 -15.90 12.84
N LEU A 126 4.34 -14.60 12.69
CA LEU A 126 5.52 -13.92 13.22
C LEU A 126 5.34 -13.43 14.67
N GLY A 127 4.15 -13.59 15.27
CA GLY A 127 3.86 -13.15 16.64
C GLY A 127 3.82 -11.62 16.81
N LEU A 128 3.43 -10.90 15.77
CA LEU A 128 3.41 -9.43 15.74
C LEU A 128 2.10 -8.83 16.26
N GLY A 129 2.20 -7.58 16.72
CA GLY A 129 1.06 -6.79 17.20
C GLY A 129 0.07 -6.41 16.11
N GLY A 130 -1.09 -5.89 16.53
CA GLY A 130 -2.16 -5.48 15.61
C GLY A 130 -1.77 -4.34 14.66
N GLU A 131 -0.82 -3.48 15.04
CA GLU A 131 -0.36 -2.38 14.18
C GLU A 131 0.36 -2.89 12.91
N PHE A 132 1.03 -4.04 12.98
CA PHE A 132 1.66 -4.63 11.80
C PHE A 132 0.63 -5.11 10.79
N LYS A 133 -0.51 -5.63 11.24
CA LYS A 133 -1.58 -6.12 10.34
C LYS A 133 -2.09 -5.00 9.44
N THR A 134 -2.39 -3.84 10.03
CA THR A 134 -2.89 -2.68 9.29
C THR A 134 -1.81 -2.10 8.37
N ALA A 135 -0.56 -2.00 8.86
CA ALA A 135 0.56 -1.49 8.07
C ALA A 135 0.92 -2.39 6.87
N ILE A 136 0.93 -3.72 7.05
CA ILE A 136 1.19 -4.68 5.97
C ILE A 136 0.09 -4.59 4.91
N ALA A 137 -1.18 -4.63 5.32
CA ALA A 137 -2.31 -4.55 4.39
C ALA A 137 -2.31 -3.22 3.61
N HIS A 138 -2.03 -2.11 4.30
CA HIS A 138 -1.87 -0.80 3.66
C HIS A 138 -0.74 -0.81 2.61
N SER A 139 0.46 -1.30 2.97
CA SER A 139 1.61 -1.31 2.08
C SER A 139 1.39 -2.15 0.83
N ILE A 140 0.74 -3.31 0.96
CA ILE A 140 0.31 -4.13 -0.17
C ILE A 140 -0.64 -3.35 -1.07
N ARG A 141 -1.69 -2.75 -0.51
CA ARG A 141 -2.69 -2.00 -1.29
C ARG A 141 -2.09 -0.80 -2.01
N GLU A 142 -1.20 -0.07 -1.37
CA GLU A 142 -0.51 1.09 -1.94
C GLU A 142 0.33 0.68 -3.16
N GLN A 143 1.14 -0.37 -3.03
CA GLN A 143 1.93 -0.88 -4.14
C GLN A 143 1.06 -1.39 -5.28
N ILE A 144 0.00 -2.17 -5.00
CA ILE A 144 -0.97 -2.60 -6.03
C ILE A 144 -1.56 -1.39 -6.76
N TYR A 145 -1.95 -0.34 -6.04
CA TYR A 145 -2.53 0.86 -6.61
C TYR A 145 -1.57 1.57 -7.57
N ILE A 146 -0.29 1.66 -7.23
CA ILE A 146 0.74 2.28 -8.08
C ILE A 146 0.84 1.55 -9.43
N TYR A 147 0.92 0.21 -9.43
CA TYR A 147 0.96 -0.57 -10.66
C TYR A 147 -0.34 -0.47 -11.46
N MET A 148 -1.50 -0.57 -10.79
CA MET A 148 -2.81 -0.42 -11.43
C MET A 148 -2.97 0.94 -12.11
N LYS A 149 -2.60 2.02 -11.41
CA LYS A 149 -2.62 3.38 -11.95
C LYS A 149 -1.70 3.50 -13.17
N SER A 150 -0.49 2.93 -13.10
CA SER A 150 0.49 2.98 -14.18
C SER A 150 -0.01 2.28 -15.45
N LEU A 151 -0.62 1.09 -15.30
CA LEU A 151 -1.28 0.36 -16.38
C LEU A 151 -2.41 1.18 -17.02
N LEU A 152 -3.28 1.79 -16.20
CA LEU A 152 -4.42 2.57 -16.69
C LEU A 152 -4.00 3.86 -17.41
N LEU A 153 -2.98 4.56 -16.90
CA LEU A 153 -2.44 5.75 -17.56
C LEU A 153 -1.85 5.45 -18.94
N LEU A 154 -1.37 4.22 -19.16
CA LEU A 154 -0.91 3.73 -20.46
C LEU A 154 -2.02 3.13 -21.33
N GLY A 155 -3.27 3.14 -20.85
CA GLY A 155 -4.42 2.61 -21.58
C GLY A 155 -4.43 1.09 -21.69
N TYR A 156 -3.82 0.37 -20.74
CA TYR A 156 -3.87 -1.08 -20.71
C TYR A 156 -5.31 -1.59 -20.57
N SER A 157 -5.71 -2.54 -21.44
CA SER A 157 -7.08 -3.02 -21.57
C SER A 157 -7.46 -4.16 -20.63
N PHE A 158 -6.50 -4.72 -19.87
CA PHE A 158 -6.71 -5.86 -18.98
C PHE A 158 -7.33 -7.10 -19.68
N ASP A 159 -7.07 -7.25 -20.97
CA ASP A 159 -7.57 -8.34 -21.82
C ASP A 159 -6.55 -9.49 -22.00
N GLY A 160 -5.44 -9.44 -21.28
CA GLY A 160 -4.33 -10.38 -21.41
C GLY A 160 -3.35 -10.05 -22.54
N SER A 161 -3.53 -8.93 -23.23
CA SER A 161 -2.51 -8.40 -24.14
C SER A 161 -1.19 -8.09 -23.40
N PRO A 162 -0.04 -8.14 -24.08
CA PRO A 162 1.23 -7.80 -23.46
C PRO A 162 1.30 -6.31 -23.11
N ILE A 163 2.00 -5.98 -22.03
CA ILE A 163 2.35 -4.61 -21.69
C ILE A 163 3.41 -4.12 -22.69
N TYR A 164 3.08 -3.09 -23.47
CA TYR A 164 3.97 -2.57 -24.52
C TYR A 164 5.03 -1.62 -24.00
N ASP A 165 4.78 -0.96 -22.87
CA ASP A 165 5.78 -0.13 -22.22
C ASP A 165 6.87 -1.00 -21.59
N GLY A 166 8.10 -0.88 -22.08
CA GLY A 166 9.19 -1.78 -21.71
C GLY A 166 9.66 -1.63 -20.26
N GLU A 167 9.59 -0.42 -19.70
CA GLU A 167 9.98 -0.17 -18.31
C GLU A 167 8.95 -0.78 -17.36
N LEU A 168 7.67 -0.50 -17.57
CA LEU A 168 6.59 -1.09 -16.80
C LEU A 168 6.54 -2.61 -16.98
N ALA A 169 6.67 -3.14 -18.20
CA ALA A 169 6.69 -4.58 -18.43
C ALA A 169 7.82 -5.27 -17.64
N SER A 170 8.98 -4.63 -17.52
CA SER A 170 10.13 -5.17 -16.79
C SER A 170 9.99 -5.16 -15.27
N SER A 171 9.04 -4.39 -14.71
CA SER A 171 8.76 -4.39 -13.27
C SER A 171 7.77 -5.48 -12.85
N PHE A 172 7.06 -6.11 -13.79
CA PHE A 172 6.29 -7.32 -13.53
C PHE A 172 7.20 -8.56 -13.55
N LEU A 173 6.84 -9.55 -12.72
CA LEU A 173 7.55 -10.81 -12.63
C LEU A 173 7.22 -11.72 -13.84
N PRO A 174 8.19 -12.45 -14.38
CA PRO A 174 7.95 -13.40 -15.47
C PRO A 174 7.12 -14.57 -14.97
N ASN A 175 6.40 -15.26 -15.88
CA ASN A 175 5.63 -16.47 -15.58
C ASN A 175 6.44 -17.49 -14.75
N VAL A 176 5.79 -18.13 -13.77
CA VAL A 176 6.44 -19.17 -12.96
C VAL A 176 6.67 -20.40 -13.84
N ILE A 177 7.94 -20.72 -14.10
CA ILE A 177 8.33 -21.93 -14.82
C ILE A 177 8.71 -23.04 -13.82
N GLU A 178 9.31 -22.66 -12.69
CA GLU A 178 9.74 -23.57 -11.63
C GLU A 178 9.19 -23.09 -10.29
N ALA A 179 8.68 -24.03 -9.49
CA ALA A 179 8.15 -23.72 -8.17
C ALA A 179 9.27 -23.53 -7.11
N ILE A 180 10.48 -23.99 -7.40
CA ILE A 180 11.62 -23.88 -6.48
C ILE A 180 12.34 -22.58 -6.78
N ARG A 181 12.48 -21.74 -5.75
CA ARG A 181 13.22 -20.50 -5.82
C ARG A 181 14.73 -20.78 -5.80
N ASP A 182 15.49 -19.98 -6.55
CA ASP A 182 16.96 -20.03 -6.53
C ASP A 182 17.51 -19.72 -5.12
N GLU A 183 18.52 -20.47 -4.69
CA GLU A 183 19.09 -20.43 -3.34
C GLU A 183 19.55 -19.02 -2.98
N GLU A 184 20.14 -18.29 -3.93
CA GLU A 184 20.61 -16.90 -3.74
C GLU A 184 19.48 -15.89 -3.46
N SER A 185 18.24 -16.23 -3.83
CA SER A 185 17.09 -15.35 -3.65
C SER A 185 16.21 -15.74 -2.46
N VAL A 186 16.41 -16.91 -1.84
CA VAL A 186 15.60 -17.37 -0.70
C VAL A 186 15.63 -16.37 0.45
N ASP A 187 16.83 -15.88 0.81
CA ASP A 187 17.01 -14.93 1.90
C ASP A 187 16.27 -13.61 1.66
N GLN A 188 16.11 -13.19 0.40
CA GLN A 188 15.41 -11.95 0.05
C GLN A 188 13.88 -12.10 0.13
N TYR A 189 13.36 -13.32 0.02
CA TYR A 189 11.92 -13.61 0.06
C TYR A 189 11.54 -14.31 1.39
N THR A 190 12.23 -13.94 2.46
CA THR A 190 12.01 -14.46 3.81
C THR A 190 11.84 -13.26 4.76
N PRO A 191 10.80 -13.25 5.60
CA PRO A 191 10.58 -12.17 6.56
C PRO A 191 11.71 -12.11 7.58
N MET A 192 12.21 -10.90 7.85
CA MET A 192 13.22 -10.60 8.84
C MET A 192 12.67 -9.62 9.86
N LEU A 193 12.74 -10.01 11.14
CA LEU A 193 12.46 -9.12 12.27
C LEU A 193 13.76 -8.58 12.83
N VAL A 194 13.87 -7.26 12.91
CA VAL A 194 15.02 -6.55 13.45
C VAL A 194 14.58 -5.78 14.69
N GLU A 195 15.18 -6.10 15.83
CA GLU A 195 15.05 -5.25 17.02
C GLU A 195 16.00 -4.06 16.90
N LEU A 196 15.46 -2.86 17.08
CA LEU A 196 16.17 -1.60 17.00
C LEU A 196 16.40 -1.06 18.41
N THR A 197 17.57 -0.45 18.60
CA THR A 197 17.84 0.38 19.78
C THR A 197 17.18 1.75 19.64
N ASP A 198 16.95 2.45 20.75
CA ASP A 198 16.40 3.82 20.74
C ASP A 198 17.20 4.77 19.84
N ALA A 199 18.53 4.60 19.79
CA ALA A 199 19.41 5.40 18.92
C ALA A 199 19.22 5.08 17.43
N GLU A 200 18.94 3.82 17.08
CA GLU A 200 18.63 3.40 15.71
C GLU A 200 17.25 3.89 15.28
N VAL A 201 16.25 3.83 16.17
CA VAL A 201 14.92 4.40 15.93
C VAL A 201 15.03 5.91 15.67
N GLU A 202 15.71 6.66 16.54
CA GLU A 202 15.89 8.11 16.36
C GLU A 202 16.69 8.43 15.09
N LYS A 203 17.64 7.57 14.70
CA LYS A 203 18.35 7.72 13.44
C LYS A 203 17.43 7.50 12.24
N LEU A 204 16.61 6.44 12.27
CA LEU A 204 15.66 6.11 11.21
C LEU A 204 14.61 7.21 11.03
N GLU A 205 14.10 7.78 12.12
CA GLU A 205 13.21 8.95 12.08
C GLU A 205 13.88 10.16 11.41
N ARG A 206 15.13 10.46 11.80
CA ARG A 206 15.91 11.57 11.22
C ARG A 206 16.24 11.37 9.75
N ASP A 207 16.55 10.15 9.33
CA ASP A 207 16.84 9.84 7.93
C ASP A 207 15.55 9.93 7.08
N ARG A 208 14.40 9.44 7.58
CA ARG A 208 13.09 9.64 6.93
C ARG A 208 12.68 11.12 6.87
N GLU A 209 13.07 11.95 7.84
CA GLU A 209 12.84 13.40 7.76
C GLU A 209 13.68 14.08 6.66
N ARG A 210 14.89 13.58 6.38
CA ARG A 210 15.76 14.12 5.34
C ARG A 210 15.28 13.77 3.94
N GLU A 211 14.77 12.57 3.74
CA GLU A 211 14.26 12.12 2.43
C GLU A 211 13.01 12.91 1.99
N THR A 212 12.23 13.41 2.94
CA THR A 212 11.04 14.25 2.68
C THR A 212 11.32 15.74 2.50
N ARG A 213 12.58 16.20 2.50
CA ARG A 213 12.97 17.62 2.31
C ARG A 213 13.58 17.87 0.94
#